data_AF-A0A520KZ72-F1
#
_entry.id   AF-A0A520KZ72-F1
#
_cell.length_a   1.000
_cell.length_b   1.000
_cell.length_c   1.000
_cell.angle_alpha   90.00
_cell.angle_beta   90.00
_cell.angle_gamma   90.00
#
_symmetry.space_group_name_H-M   'P 1'
#
loop_
_entity.id
_entity.type
_entity.pdbx_description
1 polymer ?
#
loop_
_entity_poly.entity_id
_entity_poly.type
_entity_poly.pdbx_seq_one_letter_code
_entity_poly.pdbx_strand_id
1 'polypeptide(L)'
;KRGIGRQKAHEILRIMAMEVYRTREKPKDALLRDDTVKKYFKEGEIDEILDPKNYIGMSKEIVENVLDRLNERYNIKGNKI
;
A
#
# COMPACT_ATOMS: atom_id res chain seq x y z
N LYS A 1 -1.99 2.14 -19.94
CA LYS A 1 -2.44 1.81 -18.56
C LYS A 1 -2.02 0.37 -18.26
N ARG A 2 -1.09 0.17 -17.31
CA ARG A 2 -0.69 -1.15 -16.83
C ARG A 2 -1.61 -1.53 -15.66
N GLY A 3 -1.94 -2.82 -15.52
CA GLY A 3 -2.70 -3.35 -14.38
C GLY A 3 -4.09 -3.87 -14.72
N ILE A 4 -4.78 -4.32 -13.68
CA ILE A 4 -6.09 -4.97 -13.73
C ILE A 4 -7.18 -3.91 -13.58
N GLY A 5 -8.31 -4.06 -14.29
CA GLY A 5 -9.47 -3.19 -14.11
C GLY A 5 -9.98 -3.23 -12.66
N ARG A 6 -10.39 -2.08 -12.10
CA ARG A 6 -10.67 -1.92 -10.66
C ARG A 6 -11.58 -3.00 -10.07
N GLN A 7 -12.69 -3.32 -10.74
CA GLN A 7 -13.63 -4.34 -10.26
C GLN A 7 -12.99 -5.73 -10.20
N LYS A 8 -12.32 -6.14 -11.29
CA LYS A 8 -11.61 -7.41 -11.35
C LYS A 8 -10.47 -7.48 -10.34
N ALA A 9 -9.74 -6.39 -10.14
CA ALA A 9 -8.68 -6.32 -9.15
C ALA A 9 -9.22 -6.51 -7.72
N HIS A 10 -10.34 -5.86 -7.41
CA HIS A 10 -11.01 -5.98 -6.11
C HIS A 10 -11.53 -7.41 -5.87
N GLU A 11 -12.12 -8.04 -6.89
CA GLU A 11 -12.60 -9.42 -6.79
C GLU A 11 -11.46 -10.41 -6.51
N ILE A 12 -10.36 -10.32 -7.28
CA ILE A 12 -9.16 -11.16 -7.07
C ILE A 12 -8.64 -10.96 -5.65
N LEU A 13 -8.43 -9.71 -5.22
CA LEU A 13 -7.89 -9.41 -3.90
C LEU A 13 -8.80 -9.93 -2.77
N ARG A 14 -10.12 -9.79 -2.93
CA ARG A 14 -11.10 -10.29 -1.95
C ARG A 14 -11.01 -11.80 -1.78
N ILE A 15 -10.99 -12.55 -2.88
CA ILE A 15 -10.91 -14.02 -2.85
C ILE A 15 -9.60 -14.46 -2.19
N MET A 16 -8.49 -13.84 -2.57
CA MET A 16 -7.17 -14.11 -1.99
C MET A 16 -7.11 -13.81 -0.49
N ALA A 17 -7.69 -12.70 -0.04
CA ALA A 17 -7.73 -12.36 1.38
C ALA A 17 -8.52 -13.39 2.20
N MET A 18 -9.64 -13.90 1.67
CA MET A 18 -10.41 -14.96 2.31
C MET A 18 -9.64 -16.27 2.39
N GLU A 19 -8.90 -16.62 1.34
CA GLU A 19 -8.06 -17.82 1.32
C GLU A 19 -6.93 -17.72 2.33
N VAL A 20 -6.16 -16.64 2.30
CA VAL A 20 -5.07 -16.35 3.25
C VAL A 20 -5.54 -16.42 4.70
N TYR A 21 -6.71 -15.85 4.99
CA TYR A 21 -7.29 -15.91 6.32
C TYR A 21 -7.59 -17.35 6.76
N ARG A 22 -8.12 -18.18 5.85
CA ARG A 22 -8.48 -19.59 6.11
C ARG A 22 -7.25 -20.49 6.23
N THR A 23 -6.27 -20.32 5.36
CA THR A 23 -5.09 -21.20 5.22
C THR A 23 -3.92 -20.76 6.09
N ARG A 24 -3.91 -19.50 6.55
CA ARG A 24 -2.79 -18.84 7.24
C ARG A 24 -1.49 -18.81 6.43
N GLU A 25 -1.60 -18.90 5.12
CA GLU A 25 -0.46 -18.74 4.23
C GLU A 25 -0.01 -17.28 4.11
N LYS A 26 1.14 -17.04 3.49
CA LYS A 26 1.60 -15.68 3.25
C LYS A 26 0.77 -15.05 2.12
N PRO A 27 0.32 -13.78 2.25
CA PRO A 27 -0.43 -13.08 1.21
C PRO A 27 0.28 -13.06 -0.16
N LYS A 28 1.60 -12.93 -0.15
CA LYS A 28 2.45 -12.98 -1.36
C LYS A 28 2.26 -14.29 -2.13
N ASP A 29 2.31 -15.42 -1.42
CA ASP A 29 2.24 -16.74 -2.04
C ASP A 29 0.87 -16.96 -2.68
N ALA A 30 -0.20 -16.49 -2.04
CA ALA A 30 -1.55 -16.53 -2.60
C ALA A 30 -1.66 -15.68 -3.88
N LEU A 31 -1.17 -14.43 -3.85
CA LEU A 31 -1.18 -13.54 -5.02
C LEU A 31 -0.37 -14.10 -6.20
N LEU A 32 0.77 -14.73 -5.92
CA LEU A 32 1.60 -15.35 -6.96
C LEU A 32 0.96 -16.62 -7.57
N ARG A 33 -0.10 -17.19 -7.00
CA ARG A 33 -0.80 -18.31 -7.66
C ARG A 33 -1.73 -17.84 -8.78
N ASP A 34 -2.22 -16.60 -8.71
CA ASP A 34 -3.15 -16.08 -9.69
C ASP A 34 -2.43 -15.68 -11.00
N ASP A 35 -2.82 -16.31 -12.10
CA ASP A 35 -2.23 -16.06 -13.42
C ASP A 35 -2.49 -14.64 -13.94
N THR A 36 -3.59 -14.01 -13.54
CA THR A 36 -3.86 -12.61 -13.88
C THR A 36 -2.86 -11.72 -13.16
N VAL A 37 -2.60 -11.94 -11.87
CA VAL A 37 -1.62 -11.18 -11.10
C VAL A 37 -0.21 -11.35 -11.70
N LYS A 38 0.23 -12.58 -11.96
CA LYS A 38 1.52 -12.89 -12.59
C LYS A 38 1.72 -12.22 -13.95
N LYS A 39 0.65 -12.04 -14.72
CA LYS A 39 0.68 -11.35 -16.02
C LYS A 39 1.03 -9.86 -15.89
N TYR A 40 0.63 -9.22 -14.79
CA TYR A 40 0.80 -7.77 -14.62
C TYR A 40 1.94 -7.39 -13.68
N PHE A 41 2.29 -8.24 -12.71
CA PHE A 41 3.24 -7.96 -11.64
C PHE A 41 4.32 -9.04 -11.55
N LYS A 42 5.57 -8.60 -11.39
CA LYS A 42 6.70 -9.45 -11.01
C LYS A 42 6.70 -9.69 -9.51
N GLU A 43 7.40 -10.72 -9.07
CA GLU A 43 7.51 -11.06 -7.65
C GLU A 43 7.99 -9.89 -6.78
N GLY A 44 9.07 -9.21 -7.17
CA GLY A 44 9.57 -8.04 -6.44
C GLY A 44 8.60 -6.86 -6.42
N GLU A 45 7.78 -6.69 -7.46
CA GLU A 45 6.72 -5.66 -7.47
C GLU A 45 5.63 -5.98 -6.44
N ILE A 46 5.34 -7.26 -6.18
CA ILE A 46 4.39 -7.68 -5.15
C ILE A 46 4.96 -7.44 -3.74
N ASP A 47 6.26 -7.69 -3.54
CA ASP A 47 6.93 -7.39 -2.27
C ASP A 47 6.82 -5.90 -1.91
N GLU A 48 7.07 -5.02 -2.88
CA GLU A 48 6.95 -3.57 -2.69
C GLU A 48 5.52 -3.13 -2.38
N ILE A 49 4.51 -3.70 -3.06
CA ILE A 49 3.09 -3.39 -2.84
C ILE A 49 2.62 -3.85 -1.46
N LEU A 50 3.14 -4.98 -0.96
CA LEU A 50 2.75 -5.54 0.33
C LEU A 50 3.53 -4.92 1.51
N ASP A 51 4.59 -4.14 1.28
CA ASP A 51 5.28 -3.42 2.35
C ASP A 51 4.40 -2.26 2.88
N PRO A 52 3.96 -2.31 4.15
CA PRO A 52 3.14 -1.25 4.74
C PRO A 52 3.81 0.14 4.71
N LYS A 53 5.15 0.20 4.69
CA LYS A 53 5.90 1.45 4.62
C LYS A 53 5.65 2.22 3.33
N ASN A 54 5.33 1.50 2.25
CA ASN A 54 5.02 2.07 0.95
C ASN A 54 3.55 2.52 0.84
N TYR A 55 2.71 2.22 1.85
CA TYR A 55 1.27 2.49 1.83
C TYR A 55 0.82 3.48 2.92
N ILE A 56 1.63 4.51 3.18
CA ILE A 56 1.32 5.55 4.18
C ILE A 56 0.55 6.75 3.61
N GLY A 57 0.30 6.79 2.30
CA GLY A 57 -0.41 7.88 1.64
C GLY A 57 0.22 9.26 1.92
N MET A 58 -0.61 10.27 2.19
CA MET A 58 -0.17 11.64 2.50
C MET A 58 0.23 11.83 3.97
N SER A 59 0.48 10.76 4.74
CA SER A 59 0.75 10.87 6.18
C SER A 59 1.89 11.84 6.49
N LYS A 60 2.98 11.81 5.72
CA LYS A 60 4.11 12.74 5.90
C LYS A 60 3.68 14.20 5.66
N GLU A 61 3.04 14.46 4.53
CA GLU A 61 2.60 15.81 4.15
C GLU A 61 1.60 16.39 5.15
N ILE A 62 0.68 15.56 5.66
CA ILE A 62 -0.29 15.99 6.69
C ILE A 62 0.44 16.40 7.97
N VAL A 63 1.44 15.63 8.41
CA VAL A 63 2.24 15.95 9.59
C VAL A 63 3.04 17.23 9.37
N GLU A 64 3.72 17.36 8.22
CA GLU A 64 4.46 18.58 7.86
C GLU A 64 3.55 19.81 7.86
N ASN A 65 2.37 19.73 7.24
CA ASN A 65 1.40 20.83 7.22
C ASN A 65 0.92 21.23 8.62
N VAL A 66 0.76 20.27 9.54
CA VAL A 66 0.41 20.56 10.93
C VAL A 66 1.57 21.27 11.65
N LEU A 67 2.81 20.81 11.45
CA LEU A 67 3.99 21.43 12.05
C LEU A 67 4.20 22.85 11.56
N ASP A 68 4.07 23.09 10.25
CA ASP A 68 4.20 24.42 9.66
C ASP A 68 3.18 25.39 10.27
N ARG A 69 1.92 24.98 10.38
CA ARG A 69 0.86 25.79 11.03
C ARG A 69 1.15 26.09 12.49
N LEU A 70 1.73 25.15 13.24
CA LEU A 70 2.09 25.36 14.64
C LEU A 70 3.30 26.29 14.77
N ASN A 71 4.31 26.12 13.91
CA ASN A 71 5.49 26.97 13.88
C ASN A 71 5.14 28.42 13.55
N GLU A 72 4.27 28.64 12.54
CA GLU A 72 3.74 29.97 12.20
C GLU A 72 2.96 30.59 13.36
N ARG A 73 2.08 29.81 14.01
CA ARG A 73 1.22 30.31 15.08
C ARG A 73 1.98 30.70 16.34
N TYR A 74 3.04 29.95 16.68
CA TYR A 74 3.76 30.11 17.95
C TYR A 74 5.19 30.65 17.77
N ASN A 75 5.58 31.04 16.55
CA ASN A 75 6.93 31.50 16.18
C ASN A 75 8.04 30.54 16.67
N ILE A 76 7.77 29.24 16.59
CA ILE A 76 8.71 28.19 17.00
C ILE A 76 9.71 28.00 15.86
N LYS A 77 11.02 28.04 16.17
CA LYS A 77 12.07 27.62 15.21
C LYS A 77 12.04 26.09 15.08
N GLY A 78 11.19 25.57 14.20
CA GLY A 78 11.03 24.14 13.99
C GLY A 78 12.03 23.56 12.98
N ASN A 79 12.65 22.43 13.32
CA ASN A 79 13.35 21.55 12.36
C ASN A 79 12.30 20.75 11.55
N LYS A 80 12.49 20.67 10.23
CA LYS A 80 11.71 19.77 9.35
C LYS A 80 12.03 18.31 9.65
N ILE A 81 11.01 17.44 9.52
CA ILE A 81 11.11 15.98 9.70
C ILE A 81 11.28 15.27 8.34
#